data_AF-A0A945ANP5-F1
#
_entry.id   AF-A0A945ANP5-F1
#
_cell.length_a   1.000
_cell.length_b   1.000
_cell.length_c   1.000
_cell.angle_alpha   90.00
_cell.angle_beta   90.00
_cell.angle_gamma   90.00
#
_symmetry.space_group_name_H-M   'P 1'
#
loop_
_entity.id
_entity.type
_entity.pdbx_description
1 polymer ?
#
loop_
_entity_poly.entity_id
_entity_poly.type
_entity_poly.pdbx_seq_one_letter_code
_entity_poly.pdbx_strand_id
1 'polypeptide(L)'
;RLGDQGRSLFEAGEPTEFLSGMIKLLEQVYLNGVGTQKAIDLIASYELIVPWPLIVRHGEAQETPIKGVFRIDEAKLNQLEDDQWLALRRAGAIPLIYGQLLSMGHLGKLLQILQHKTDLLANNAVAAENLNAFFGEDDDSGLNFDSI
;
A
#
# COMPACT_ATOMS: atom_id res chain seq x y z
N ARG A 1 -9.58 -16.23 31.49
CA ARG A 1 -10.49 -17.01 30.62
C ARG A 1 -10.20 -16.58 29.19
N LEU A 2 -9.79 -17.49 28.31
CA LEU A 2 -9.92 -17.23 26.87
C LEU A 2 -11.42 -16.96 26.64
N GLY A 3 -11.78 -15.88 25.95
CA GLY A 3 -13.18 -15.57 25.66
C GLY A 3 -13.85 -16.72 24.90
N ASP A 4 -15.18 -16.79 24.93
CA ASP A 4 -16.02 -17.85 24.34
C ASP A 4 -15.83 -18.08 22.82
N GLN A 5 -14.87 -17.40 22.17
CA GLN A 5 -14.51 -17.54 20.76
C GLN A 5 -13.03 -17.87 20.51
N GLY A 6 -12.29 -18.31 21.54
CA GLY A 6 -10.89 -18.72 21.38
C GLY A 6 -10.76 -20.12 20.73
N ARG A 7 -9.87 -20.28 19.75
CA ARG A 7 -9.47 -21.60 19.23
C ARG A 7 -8.41 -22.22 20.15
N SER A 8 -8.51 -23.51 20.44
CA SER A 8 -7.46 -24.21 21.20
C SER A 8 -6.17 -24.26 20.40
N LEU A 9 -5.05 -24.00 21.07
CA LEU A 9 -3.71 -24.05 20.47
C LEU A 9 -3.06 -25.43 20.62
N PHE A 10 -3.50 -26.21 21.61
CA PHE A 10 -2.99 -27.55 21.89
C PHE A 10 -4.13 -28.54 22.08
N GLU A 11 -3.94 -29.77 21.62
CA GLU A 11 -4.80 -30.92 21.88
C GLU A 11 -3.92 -32.11 22.29
N ALA A 12 -4.18 -32.70 23.46
CA ALA A 12 -3.39 -33.82 24.02
C ALA A 12 -1.86 -33.56 24.12
N GLY A 13 -1.44 -32.31 24.24
CA GLY A 13 -0.02 -31.91 24.31
C GLY A 13 0.61 -31.64 22.93
N GLU A 14 -0.11 -31.88 21.84
CA GLU A 14 0.32 -31.60 20.48
C GLU A 14 -0.25 -30.27 19.97
N PRO A 15 0.48 -29.52 19.11
CA PRO A 15 -0.05 -28.33 18.44
C PRO A 15 -1.29 -28.65 17.60
N THR A 16 -2.33 -27.81 17.69
CA THR A 16 -3.48 -27.93 16.77
C THR A 16 -3.06 -27.61 15.33
N GLU A 17 -3.87 -28.01 14.34
CA GLU A 17 -3.64 -27.66 12.93
C GLU A 17 -3.54 -26.14 12.73
N PHE A 18 -4.37 -25.38 13.45
CA PHE A 18 -4.32 -23.92 13.45
C PHE A 18 -2.96 -23.38 13.93
N LEU A 19 -2.48 -23.85 15.09
CA LEU A 19 -1.17 -23.43 15.62
C LEU A 19 -0.04 -23.84 14.67
N SER A 20 -0.08 -25.06 14.15
CA SER A 20 0.90 -25.57 13.19
C SER A 20 0.95 -24.74 11.89
N GLY A 21 -0.22 -24.33 11.38
CA GLY A 21 -0.32 -23.44 10.22
C GLY A 21 0.27 -22.05 10.49
N MET A 22 0.05 -21.50 11.69
CA MET A 22 0.63 -20.22 12.10
C MET A 22 2.15 -20.29 12.28
N ILE A 23 2.67 -21.37 12.86
CA ILE A 23 4.12 -21.59 12.96
C ILE A 23 4.75 -21.61 11.57
N LYS A 24 4.19 -22.40 10.64
CA LYS A 24 4.68 -22.47 9.25
C LYS A 24 4.63 -21.12 8.54
N LEU A 25 3.55 -20.35 8.73
CA LEU A 25 3.45 -19.01 8.16
C LEU A 25 4.55 -18.09 8.69
N LEU A 26 4.79 -18.09 10.01
CA LEU A 26 5.82 -17.26 10.63
C LEU A 26 7.23 -17.66 10.18
N GLU A 27 7.50 -18.96 10.05
CA GLU A 27 8.75 -19.46 9.49
C GLU A 27 8.96 -18.97 8.06
N GLN A 28 7.94 -19.06 7.20
CA GLN A 28 8.01 -18.56 5.83
C GLN A 28 8.24 -17.05 5.78
N VAL A 29 7.51 -16.28 6.58
CA VAL A 29 7.70 -14.82 6.67
C VAL A 29 9.10 -14.47 7.12
N TYR A 30 9.64 -15.17 8.12
CA TYR A 30 11.00 -14.95 8.60
C TYR A 30 12.05 -15.26 7.52
N LEU A 31 11.96 -16.43 6.89
CA LEU A 31 12.90 -16.83 5.83
C LEU A 31 12.85 -15.89 4.63
N ASN A 32 11.65 -15.49 4.20
CA ASN A 32 11.46 -14.51 3.13
C ASN A 32 12.02 -13.14 3.52
N GLY A 33 11.87 -12.73 4.79
CA GLY A 33 12.42 -11.50 5.34
C GLY A 33 13.95 -11.47 5.28
N VAL A 34 14.62 -12.56 5.67
CA VAL A 34 16.08 -12.67 5.61
C VAL A 34 16.60 -12.55 4.18
N GLY A 35 15.94 -13.21 3.22
CA GLY A 35 16.29 -13.10 1.80
C GLY A 35 16.10 -11.69 1.26
N THR A 36 14.96 -11.07 1.58
CA THR A 36 14.63 -9.71 1.15
C THR A 36 15.63 -8.71 1.72
N GLN A 37 15.97 -8.80 3.01
CA GLN A 37 16.91 -7.89 3.63
C GLN A 37 18.28 -7.92 2.95
N LYS A 38 18.82 -9.12 2.68
CA LYS A 38 20.11 -9.26 1.97
C LYS A 38 20.08 -8.63 0.57
N ALA A 39 18.98 -8.80 -0.15
CA ALA A 39 18.82 -8.20 -1.47
C ALA A 39 18.75 -6.66 -1.38
N ILE A 40 17.97 -6.12 -0.44
CA ILE A 40 17.84 -4.67 -0.23
C ILE A 40 19.16 -4.05 0.22
N ASP A 41 19.90 -4.69 1.13
CA ASP A 41 21.21 -4.23 1.58
C ASP A 41 22.19 -4.13 0.40
N LEU A 42 22.18 -5.12 -0.49
CA LEU A 42 23.03 -5.11 -1.69
C LEU A 42 22.61 -4.01 -2.67
N ILE A 43 21.32 -3.85 -2.94
CA ILE A 43 20.79 -2.76 -3.79
C ILE A 43 21.19 -1.40 -3.22
N ALA A 44 21.09 -1.22 -1.90
CA ALA A 44 21.49 0.00 -1.22
C ALA A 44 23.01 0.25 -1.29
N SER A 45 23.83 -0.80 -1.17
CA SER A 45 25.29 -0.71 -1.26
C SER A 45 25.80 -0.25 -2.63
N TYR A 46 25.01 -0.50 -3.69
CA TYR A 46 25.26 -0.01 -5.04
C TYR A 46 24.59 1.35 -5.33
N GLU A 47 24.10 2.02 -4.28
CA GLU A 47 23.49 3.35 -4.34
C GLU A 47 22.32 3.46 -5.35
N LEU A 48 21.62 2.34 -5.56
CA LEU A 48 20.50 2.27 -6.50
C LEU A 48 19.21 2.84 -5.89
N ILE A 49 19.13 2.95 -4.56
CA ILE A 49 17.98 3.52 -3.85
C ILE A 49 18.19 5.03 -3.74
N VAL A 50 17.40 5.81 -4.47
CA VAL A 50 17.50 7.27 -4.52
C VAL A 50 16.20 7.94 -4.09
N PRO A 51 16.23 9.17 -3.55
CA PRO A 51 15.01 9.91 -3.24
C PRO A 51 14.09 10.02 -4.47
N TRP A 52 12.79 9.88 -4.25
CA TRP A 52 11.80 10.01 -5.30
C TRP A 52 11.06 11.35 -5.17
N PRO A 53 11.31 12.33 -6.05
CA PRO A 53 10.61 13.61 -6.01
C PRO A 53 9.18 13.47 -6.55
N LEU A 54 8.28 12.93 -5.73
CA LEU A 54 6.87 12.81 -6.05
C LEU A 54 6.13 14.10 -5.67
N ILE A 55 5.36 14.63 -6.61
CA ILE A 55 4.48 15.78 -6.41
C ILE A 55 3.06 15.33 -6.70
N VAL A 56 2.17 15.50 -5.72
CA VAL A 56 0.73 15.24 -5.88
C VAL A 56 0.00 16.55 -6.05
N ARG A 57 -0.89 16.61 -7.03
CA ARG A 57 -1.75 17.76 -7.29
C ARG A 57 -3.13 17.51 -6.72
N HIS A 58 -3.61 18.41 -5.86
CA HIS A 58 -4.97 18.44 -5.36
C HIS A 58 -5.67 19.69 -5.91
N GLY A 59 -6.71 19.50 -6.74
CA GLY A 59 -7.44 20.60 -7.37
C GLY A 59 -6.58 21.51 -8.25
N GLU A 60 -7.01 22.75 -8.42
CA GLU A 60 -6.38 23.71 -9.36
C GLU A 60 -5.09 24.36 -8.86
N ALA A 61 -4.72 24.26 -7.57
CA ALA A 61 -3.62 25.09 -7.05
C ALA A 61 -2.71 24.46 -5.98
N GLN A 62 -3.02 23.29 -5.41
CA GLN A 62 -2.21 22.74 -4.32
C GLN A 62 -1.31 21.61 -4.81
N GLU A 63 -0.04 21.92 -5.07
CA GLU A 63 1.02 20.93 -5.25
C GLU A 63 1.64 20.56 -3.89
N THR A 64 1.47 19.31 -3.47
CA THR A 64 2.05 18.80 -2.23
C THR A 64 3.16 17.80 -2.56
N PRO A 65 4.43 18.10 -2.22
CA PRO A 65 5.52 17.14 -2.39
C PRO A 65 5.41 16.01 -1.36
N ILE A 66 5.53 14.76 -1.80
CA ILE A 66 5.66 13.62 -0.90
C ILE A 66 7.14 13.48 -0.54
N LYS A 67 7.44 13.61 0.76
CA LYS A 67 8.79 13.45 1.31
C LYS A 67 8.99 12.02 1.84
N GLY A 68 10.24 11.60 1.94
CA GLY A 68 10.61 10.32 2.56
C GLY A 68 10.35 9.08 1.70
N VAL A 69 10.00 9.26 0.44
CA VAL A 69 9.83 8.18 -0.54
C VAL A 69 11.08 8.00 -1.38
N PHE A 70 11.38 6.77 -1.73
CA PHE A 70 12.57 6.38 -2.49
C PHE A 70 12.18 5.51 -3.69
N ARG A 71 13.04 5.50 -4.70
CA ARG A 71 12.90 4.70 -5.91
C ARG A 71 14.20 4.03 -6.30
N ILE A 72 14.11 3.00 -7.15
CA ILE A 72 15.28 2.51 -7.86
C ILE A 72 15.65 3.49 -8.97
N ASP A 73 16.93 3.80 -9.07
CA ASP A 73 17.54 4.49 -10.20
C ASP A 73 17.91 3.50 -11.31
N GLU A 74 17.06 3.41 -12.33
CA GLU A 74 17.28 2.55 -13.50
C GLU A 74 18.50 2.98 -14.32
N ALA A 75 18.84 4.28 -14.34
CA ALA A 75 20.00 4.75 -15.08
C ALA A 75 21.30 4.28 -14.42
N LYS A 76 21.39 4.35 -13.08
CA LYS A 76 22.51 3.77 -12.33
C LYS A 76 22.57 2.26 -12.46
N LEU A 77 21.42 1.58 -12.43
CA LEU A 77 21.34 0.13 -12.60
C LEU A 77 21.98 -0.32 -13.92
N ASN A 78 21.70 0.40 -15.02
CA ASN A 78 22.24 0.10 -16.34
C ASN A 78 23.73 0.46 -16.51
N GLN A 79 24.32 1.16 -15.55
CA GLN A 79 25.74 1.55 -15.52
C GLN A 79 26.57 0.65 -14.59
N LEU A 80 25.96 -0.35 -13.95
CA LEU A 80 26.69 -1.27 -13.09
C LEU A 80 27.65 -2.14 -13.92
N GLU A 81 28.79 -2.46 -13.30
CA GLU A 81 29.75 -3.42 -13.85
C GLU A 81 29.16 -4.83 -13.84
N ASP A 82 29.63 -5.70 -14.75
CA ASP A 82 29.14 -7.07 -14.92
C ASP A 82 29.15 -7.88 -13.61
N ASP A 83 30.20 -7.71 -12.79
CA ASP A 83 30.34 -8.39 -11.50
C ASP A 83 29.26 -7.95 -10.49
N GLN A 84 28.92 -6.66 -10.48
CA GLN A 84 27.87 -6.11 -9.62
C GLN A 84 26.49 -6.58 -10.07
N TRP A 85 26.25 -6.61 -11.37
CA TRP A 85 25.04 -7.15 -11.95
C TRP A 85 24.84 -8.63 -11.60
N LEU A 86 25.91 -9.43 -11.71
CA LEU A 86 25.89 -10.84 -11.36
C LEU A 86 25.65 -11.05 -9.86
N ALA A 87 26.21 -10.19 -9.00
CA ALA A 87 25.96 -10.22 -7.57
C ALA A 87 24.47 -9.95 -7.25
N LEU A 88 23.85 -8.94 -7.86
CA LEU A 88 22.41 -8.66 -7.72
C LEU A 88 21.56 -9.86 -8.13
N ARG A 89 21.89 -10.49 -9.26
CA ARG A 89 21.19 -11.70 -9.73
C ARG A 89 21.31 -12.84 -8.73
N ARG A 90 22.50 -13.11 -8.20
CA ARG A 90 22.75 -14.19 -7.23
C ARG A 90 22.04 -13.95 -5.90
N ALA A 91 21.90 -12.68 -5.50
CA ALA A 91 21.18 -12.28 -4.30
C ALA A 91 19.65 -12.29 -4.47
N GLY A 92 19.11 -12.57 -5.66
CA GLY A 92 17.67 -12.49 -5.92
C GLY A 92 17.12 -11.06 -5.93
N ALA A 93 17.98 -10.06 -6.13
CA ALA A 93 17.60 -8.64 -6.13
C ALA A 93 16.88 -8.19 -7.41
N ILE A 94 17.15 -8.85 -8.55
CA ILE A 94 16.64 -8.46 -9.87
C ILE A 94 15.10 -8.43 -9.92
N PRO A 95 14.36 -9.45 -9.44
CA PRO A 95 12.90 -9.39 -9.41
C PRO A 95 12.35 -8.25 -8.54
N LEU A 96 13.03 -7.91 -7.43
CA LEU A 96 12.62 -6.81 -6.55
C LEU A 96 12.81 -5.46 -7.23
N ILE A 97 13.96 -5.26 -7.88
CA ILE A 97 14.27 -4.04 -8.64
C ILE A 97 13.21 -3.79 -9.71
N TYR A 98 13.01 -4.75 -10.62
CA TYR A 98 12.04 -4.56 -11.71
C TYR A 98 10.60 -4.55 -11.21
N GLY A 99 10.28 -5.30 -10.15
CA GLY A 99 8.97 -5.24 -9.50
C GLY A 99 8.64 -3.83 -9.00
N GLN A 100 9.61 -3.13 -8.42
CA GLN A 100 9.44 -1.73 -8.04
C GLN A 100 9.32 -0.82 -9.26
N LEU A 101 10.23 -0.93 -10.24
CA LEU A 101 10.21 -0.12 -11.46
C LEU A 101 8.84 -0.18 -12.18
N LEU A 102 8.29 -1.39 -12.33
CA LEU A 102 6.97 -1.62 -12.91
C LEU A 102 5.84 -1.05 -12.04
N SER A 103 5.93 -1.24 -10.72
CA SER A 103 4.97 -0.67 -9.77
C SER A 103 4.90 0.85 -9.86
N MET A 104 6.01 1.54 -10.12
CA MET A 104 6.03 3.00 -10.22
C MET A 104 5.15 3.54 -11.34
N GLY A 105 4.99 2.81 -12.45
CA GLY A 105 4.12 3.19 -13.55
C GLY A 105 2.63 3.29 -13.18
N HIS A 106 2.22 2.67 -12.07
CA HIS A 106 0.84 2.67 -11.61
C HIS A 106 0.50 3.85 -10.69
N LEU A 107 1.48 4.67 -10.28
CA LEU A 107 1.24 5.77 -9.35
C LEU A 107 0.21 6.77 -9.87
N GLY A 108 0.25 7.13 -11.16
CA GLY A 108 -0.73 8.07 -11.73
C GLY A 108 -2.17 7.59 -11.55
N LYS A 109 -2.41 6.29 -11.76
CA LYS A 109 -3.73 5.67 -11.55
C LYS A 109 -4.13 5.65 -10.07
N LEU A 110 -3.18 5.36 -9.17
CA LEU A 110 -3.44 5.40 -7.73
C LEU A 110 -3.82 6.81 -7.26
N LEU A 111 -3.17 7.85 -7.79
CA LEU A 111 -3.51 9.24 -7.49
C LEU A 111 -4.92 9.61 -8.01
N GLN A 112 -5.29 9.16 -9.21
CA GLN A 112 -6.66 9.35 -9.73
C GLN A 112 -7.72 8.68 -8.84
N ILE A 113 -7.46 7.43 -8.42
CA ILE A 113 -8.37 6.71 -7.51
C ILE A 113 -8.48 7.42 -6.17
N LEU A 114 -7.35 7.94 -5.64
CA LEU A 114 -7.33 8.70 -4.40
C LEU A 114 -8.16 9.98 -4.51
N GLN A 115 -7.97 10.76 -5.58
CA GLN A 115 -8.76 11.98 -5.85
C GLN A 115 -10.26 11.66 -5.89
N HIS A 116 -10.68 10.66 -6.67
CA HIS A 116 -12.08 10.26 -6.75
C HIS A 116 -12.65 9.83 -5.39
N LYS A 117 -11.88 9.11 -4.56
CA LYS A 117 -12.32 8.77 -3.19
C LYS A 117 -12.48 10.01 -2.32
N THR A 118 -11.56 10.97 -2.39
CA THR A 118 -11.66 12.22 -1.64
C THR A 118 -12.88 13.03 -2.09
N ASP A 119 -13.14 13.11 -3.40
CA ASP A 119 -14.31 13.80 -3.95
C ASP A 119 -15.62 13.15 -3.49
N LEU A 120 -15.70 11.82 -3.49
CA LEU A 120 -16.88 11.11 -2.98
C LEU A 120 -17.11 11.36 -1.48
N LEU A 121 -16.05 11.39 -0.67
CA LEU A 121 -16.16 11.66 0.76
C LEU A 121 -16.57 13.12 1.04
N ALA A 122 -16.03 14.07 0.27
CA ALA A 122 -16.44 15.48 0.33
C ALA A 122 -17.89 15.65 -0.11
N ASN A 123 -18.30 15.01 -1.22
CA ASN A 123 -19.67 15.06 -1.73
C ASN A 123 -20.67 14.34 -0.83
N ASN A 124 -20.28 13.28 -0.11
CA ASN A 124 -21.15 12.62 0.88
C ASN A 124 -21.46 13.50 2.10
N ALA A 125 -20.56 14.39 2.50
CA ALA A 125 -20.85 15.38 3.55
C ALA A 125 -21.89 16.40 3.08
N VAL A 126 -21.76 16.88 1.83
CA VAL A 126 -22.73 17.78 1.19
C VAL A 126 -24.07 17.05 0.92
N ALA A 127 -24.03 15.76 0.59
CA ALA A 127 -25.23 14.94 0.42
C ALA A 127 -25.98 14.70 1.74
N ALA A 128 -25.28 14.53 2.87
CA ALA A 128 -25.93 14.40 4.19
C ALA A 128 -26.62 15.70 4.62
N GLU A 129 -26.01 16.87 4.37
CA GLU A 129 -26.64 18.17 4.58
C GLU A 129 -27.84 18.39 3.64
N ASN A 130 -27.70 18.02 2.36
CA ASN A 130 -28.80 18.07 1.39
C ASN A 130 -29.92 17.07 1.69
N LEU A 131 -29.63 15.92 2.30
CA LEU A 131 -30.64 14.96 2.75
C LEU A 131 -31.43 15.53 3.93
N ASN A 132 -30.80 16.16 4.91
CA ASN A 132 -31.53 16.85 5.98
C ASN A 132 -32.36 18.04 5.47
N ALA A 133 -31.82 18.81 4.51
CA ALA A 133 -32.59 19.87 3.84
C ALA A 133 -33.75 19.33 2.98
N PHE A 134 -33.61 18.11 2.43
CA PHE A 134 -34.63 17.43 1.63
C PHE A 134 -35.70 16.73 2.49
N PHE A 135 -35.34 16.26 3.69
CA PHE A 135 -36.26 15.58 4.61
C PHE A 135 -36.95 16.50 5.63
N GLY A 136 -36.43 17.71 5.85
CA GLY A 136 -37.02 18.70 6.76
C GLY A 136 -36.98 18.27 8.23
N GLU A 137 -36.64 19.17 9.15
CA GLU A 137 -36.70 18.90 10.59
C GLU A 137 -38.12 19.04 11.18
N ASP A 138 -39.12 19.37 10.37
CA ASP A 138 -40.50 19.48 10.84
C ASP A 138 -41.36 18.33 10.29
N ASP A 139 -41.94 17.62 11.25
CA ASP A 139 -42.87 16.51 11.15
C ASP A 139 -44.17 16.96 10.44
N ASP A 140 -44.13 17.17 9.12
CA ASP A 140 -45.28 16.95 8.27
C ASP A 140 -44.88 16.62 6.82
N SER A 141 -45.44 15.52 6.36
CA SER A 141 -45.22 14.83 5.10
C SER A 141 -45.17 15.73 3.85
N GLY A 142 -44.02 15.75 3.16
CA GLY A 142 -43.95 16.27 1.79
C GLY A 142 -42.57 16.16 1.14
N LEU A 143 -42.33 15.11 0.36
CA LEU A 143 -41.25 15.11 -0.64
C LEU A 143 -41.59 16.16 -1.71
N ASN A 144 -40.89 17.29 -1.73
CA ASN A 144 -41.15 18.35 -2.69
C ASN A 144 -40.29 18.18 -3.95
N PHE A 145 -40.92 17.70 -5.03
CA PHE A 145 -40.26 17.44 -6.33
C PHE A 145 -40.36 18.62 -7.32
N ASP A 146 -40.84 19.78 -6.88
CA ASP A 146 -41.21 20.90 -7.77
C ASP A 146 -40.03 21.76 -8.27
N SER A 147 -38.81 21.23 -8.28
CA SER A 147 -37.63 21.96 -8.79
C SER A 147 -36.59 21.11 -9.56
N ILE A 148 -37.01 20.02 -10.19
CA ILE A 148 -36.23 19.39 -11.27
C ILE A 148 -36.68 19.98 -12.62
#